data_AF-A0A432X8E3-F1
#
_entry.id   AF-A0A432X8E3-F1
#
_cell.length_a   1.000
_cell.length_b   1.000
_cell.length_c   1.000
_cell.angle_alpha   90.00
_cell.angle_beta   90.00
_cell.angle_gamma   90.00
#
_symmetry.space_group_name_H-M   'P 1'
#
loop_
_entity.id
_entity.type
_entity.pdbx_description
1 polymer ?
#
loop_
_entity_poly.entity_id
_entity_poly.type
_entity_poly.pdbx_seq_one_letter_code
_entity_poly.pdbx_strand_id
1 'polypeptide(L)'
;MSVDQILILTILVITIVLFIIDKWRHDVVALLALTACVVVGVVPGDFAFSGFSHPAVITVACVLVMSFSLQRTGAIDVVANKLAPGATSPTKTIAALTALAALMSAFMNNVGAMALLMPVAIQLATV
;
A
#
# COMPACT_ATOMS: atom_id res chain seq x y z
N MET A 1 5.34 29.44 -18.23
CA MET A 1 5.88 28.45 -17.27
C MET A 1 7.33 28.81 -17.03
N SER A 2 7.79 28.83 -15.78
CA SER A 2 9.21 29.04 -15.50
C SER A 2 10.01 27.81 -15.94
N VAL A 3 11.31 27.99 -16.19
CA VAL A 3 12.22 26.90 -16.59
C VAL A 3 12.20 25.78 -15.55
N ASP A 4 12.21 26.13 -14.26
CA ASP A 4 12.14 25.18 -13.15
C ASP A 4 10.84 24.34 -13.15
N GLN A 5 9.71 24.97 -13.48
CA GLN A 5 8.41 24.28 -13.59
C GLN A 5 8.39 23.28 -14.74
N ILE A 6 9.03 23.60 -15.86
CA ILE A 6 9.12 22.68 -16.99
C ILE A 6 9.99 21.48 -16.61
N LEU A 7 11.14 21.73 -16.00
CA LEU A 7 12.07 20.68 -15.57
C LEU A 7 11.44 19.71 -14.57
N ILE A 8 10.75 20.22 -13.54
CA ILE A 8 10.12 19.36 -12.54
C ILE A 8 8.99 18.52 -13.14
N LEU A 9 8.21 19.08 -14.06
CA LEU A 9 7.13 18.36 -14.74
C LEU A 9 7.68 17.30 -15.70
N THR A 10 8.77 17.60 -16.41
CA THR A 10 9.44 16.60 -17.25
C THR A 10 9.93 15.43 -16.41
N ILE A 11 10.58 15.68 -15.27
CA ILE A 11 11.05 14.61 -14.37
C ILE A 11 9.86 13.81 -13.82
N LEU A 12 8.77 14.49 -13.43
CA LEU A 12 7.55 13.83 -12.94
C LEU A 12 6.95 12.90 -14.01
N VAL A 13 6.79 13.37 -15.25
CA VAL A 13 6.25 12.56 -16.35
C VAL A 13 7.14 11.35 -16.63
N ILE A 14 8.47 11.54 -16.66
CA ILE A 14 9.42 10.43 -16.83
C ILE A 14 9.28 9.41 -15.70
N THR A 15 9.16 9.87 -14.45
CA THR A 15 9.00 8.99 -13.28
C THR A 15 7.71 8.18 -13.36
N ILE A 16 6.60 8.80 -13.76
CA ILE A 16 5.32 8.12 -13.95
C ILE A 16 5.43 7.06 -15.06
N VAL A 17 6.03 7.40 -16.20
CA VAL A 17 6.24 6.45 -17.30
C VAL A 17 7.11 5.27 -16.85
N LEU A 18 8.16 5.52 -16.08
CA LEU A 18 9.00 4.45 -15.52
C LEU A 18 8.25 3.56 -14.53
N PHE A 19 7.34 4.11 -13.73
CA PHE A 19 6.45 3.30 -12.88
C PHE A 19 5.48 2.44 -13.69
N ILE A 20 4.95 2.95 -14.81
CA ILE A 20 4.04 2.19 -15.67
C ILE A 20 4.77 1.03 -16.38
N ILE A 21 6.03 1.23 -16.76
CA ILE A 21 6.83 0.21 -17.46
C ILE A 21 7.14 -0.99 -16.54
N ASP A 22 7.09 -0.83 -15.21
CA ASP A 22 7.25 -1.86 -14.16
C ASP A 22 8.48 -2.78 -14.30
N LYS A 23 9.45 -2.40 -15.13
CA LYS A 23 10.66 -3.20 -15.40
C LYS A 23 11.71 -3.02 -14.31
N TRP A 24 11.65 -1.92 -13.58
CA TRP A 24 12.62 -1.52 -12.55
C TRP A 24 11.91 -1.48 -11.21
N ARG A 25 12.61 -1.89 -10.15
CA ARG A 25 12.10 -1.75 -8.78
C ARG A 25 11.71 -0.30 -8.52
N HIS A 26 10.50 -0.09 -8.00
CA HIS A 26 9.97 1.25 -7.75
C HIS A 26 10.88 2.10 -6.86
N ASP A 27 11.54 1.49 -5.87
CA ASP A 27 12.52 2.17 -5.01
C ASP A 27 13.66 2.81 -5.82
N VAL A 28 14.16 2.09 -6.83
CA VAL A 28 15.27 2.54 -7.68
C VAL A 28 14.82 3.70 -8.57
N VAL A 29 13.61 3.59 -9.15
CA VAL A 29 13.03 4.67 -9.96
C VAL A 29 12.83 5.93 -9.12
N ALA A 30 12.34 5.79 -7.88
CA ALA A 30 12.16 6.91 -6.95
C ALA A 30 13.49 7.59 -6.58
N LEU A 31 14.54 6.80 -6.30
CA LEU A 31 15.88 7.33 -6.00
C LEU A 31 16.50 8.04 -7.20
N LEU A 32 16.30 7.51 -8.42
CA LEU A 32 16.75 8.16 -9.65
C LEU A 32 16.04 9.49 -9.88
N ALA A 33 14.71 9.54 -9.66
CA ALA A 33 13.94 10.77 -9.78
C ALA A 33 14.41 11.83 -8.76
N LEU A 34 14.63 11.43 -7.50
CA LEU A 34 15.19 12.32 -6.48
C LEU A 34 16.57 12.86 -6.88
N THR A 35 17.44 11.97 -7.35
CA THR A 35 18.80 12.34 -7.79
C THR A 35 18.74 13.31 -8.97
N ALA A 36 17.87 13.07 -9.94
CA ALA A 36 17.66 13.96 -11.08
C ALA A 36 17.17 15.35 -10.63
N CYS A 37 16.23 15.43 -9.69
CA CYS A 37 15.75 16.71 -9.15
C CYS A 37 16.85 17.53 -8.47
N VAL A 38 17.78 16.88 -7.77
CA VAL A 38 18.92 17.55 -7.11
C VAL A 38 19.98 17.97 -8.12
N VAL A 39 20.33 17.10 -9.07
CA VAL A 39 21.35 17.39 -10.11
C VAL A 39 20.92 18.53 -11.03
N VAL A 40 19.63 18.60 -11.37
CA VAL A 40 19.07 19.70 -12.20
C VAL A 40 18.95 21.00 -11.39
N GLY A 41 19.13 20.96 -10.07
CA GLY A 41 19.10 22.14 -9.20
C GLY A 41 17.69 22.64 -8.86
N VAL A 42 16.66 21.87 -9.20
CA VAL A 42 15.25 22.19 -8.87
C VAL A 42 15.00 22.04 -7.37
N VAL A 43 15.71 21.11 -6.72
CA VAL A 43 15.65 20.89 -5.28
C VAL A 43 17.05 21.08 -4.67
N PRO A 44 17.22 21.96 -3.67
CA PRO A 44 18.49 22.08 -2.97
C PRO A 44 18.86 20.76 -2.29
N GLY A 45 20.14 20.36 -2.34
CA GLY A 45 20.61 19.10 -1.79
C GLY A 45 20.25 18.90 -0.30
N ASP A 46 20.27 19.98 0.49
CA ASP A 46 19.91 19.96 1.90
C ASP A 46 18.45 19.58 2.16
N PHE A 47 17.56 19.86 1.20
CA PHE A 47 16.13 19.54 1.28
C PHE A 47 15.77 18.22 0.59
N ALA A 48 16.71 17.55 -0.07
CA ALA A 48 16.44 16.32 -0.83
C ALA A 48 15.79 15.21 0.02
N PHE A 49 16.21 15.07 1.27
CA PHE A 49 15.69 14.04 2.18
C PHE A 49 14.59 14.53 3.12
N SER A 50 14.16 15.79 3.02
CA SER A 50 13.12 16.36 3.88
C SER A 50 11.80 15.57 3.79
N GLY A 51 11.51 14.98 2.63
CA GLY A 51 10.35 14.10 2.42
C GLY A 51 10.31 12.87 3.32
N PHE A 52 11.46 12.33 3.75
CA PHE A 52 11.50 11.17 4.65
C PHE A 52 11.04 11.50 6.07
N SER A 53 11.22 12.76 6.50
CA SER A 53 10.71 13.25 7.79
C SER A 53 9.24 13.66 7.75
N HIS A 54 8.57 13.53 6.60
CA HIS A 54 7.19 13.95 6.47
C HIS A 54 6.27 13.07 7.34
N PRO A 55 5.35 13.66 8.14
CA PRO A 55 4.47 12.91 9.04
C PRO A 55 3.68 11.79 8.35
N ALA A 56 3.32 11.96 7.07
CA ALA A 56 2.65 10.91 6.31
C ALA A 56 3.53 9.67 6.10
N VAL A 57 4.83 9.85 5.81
CA VAL A 57 5.77 8.72 5.63
C VAL A 57 5.94 7.94 6.93
N ILE A 58 6.09 8.66 8.04
CA ILE A 58 6.19 8.07 9.39
C ILE A 58 4.90 7.31 9.72
N THR A 59 3.73 7.90 9.44
CA THR A 59 2.44 7.26 9.69
C THR A 59 2.29 5.96 8.91
N VAL A 60 2.64 5.95 7.62
CA VAL A 60 2.60 4.75 6.79
C VAL A 60 3.55 3.68 7.34
N ALA A 61 4.77 4.06 7.74
CA ALA A 61 5.71 3.13 8.36
C ALA A 61 5.15 2.50 9.65
N CYS A 62 4.55 3.31 10.54
CA CYS A 62 3.90 2.82 11.76
C CYS A 62 2.75 1.86 11.45
N VAL A 63 1.90 2.17 10.46
CA VAL A 63 0.79 1.31 10.03
C VAL A 63 1.31 -0.01 9.46
N LEU A 64 2.39 0.00 8.66
CA LEU A 64 3.00 -1.22 8.13
C LEU A 64 3.57 -2.11 9.24
N VAL A 65 4.25 -1.53 10.23
CA VAL A 65 4.77 -2.26 11.40
C VAL A 65 3.61 -2.86 12.22
N MET A 66 2.59 -2.05 12.53
CA MET A 66 1.41 -2.50 13.26
C MET A 66 0.69 -3.64 12.52
N SER A 67 0.50 -3.49 11.21
CA SER A 67 -0.10 -4.52 10.33
C SER A 67 0.67 -5.83 10.40
N PHE A 68 2.01 -5.77 10.40
CA PHE A 68 2.86 -6.95 10.49
C PHE A 68 2.79 -7.61 11.87
N SER A 69 2.79 -6.82 12.94
CA SER A 69 2.62 -7.33 14.31
C SER A 69 1.27 -8.04 14.50
N LEU A 70 0.17 -7.45 14.02
CA LEU A 70 -1.16 -8.04 14.08
C LEU A 70 -1.24 -9.39 13.36
N GLN A 71 -0.66 -9.48 12.15
CA GLN A 71 -0.55 -10.74 11.41
C GLN A 71 0.26 -11.78 12.17
N ARG A 72 1.43 -11.40 12.71
CA ARG A 72 2.32 -12.33 13.41
C ARG A 72 1.73 -12.87 14.72
N THR A 73 0.88 -12.08 15.39
CA THR A 73 0.22 -12.51 16.64
C THR A 73 -0.96 -13.45 16.41
N GLY A 74 -1.46 -13.59 15.17
CA GLY A 74 -2.67 -14.35 14.88
C GLY A 74 -3.96 -13.76 15.48
N ALA A 75 -3.89 -12.55 16.08
CA ALA A 75 -5.06 -11.87 16.64
C ALA A 75 -6.15 -11.67 15.57
N ILE A 76 -5.71 -11.46 14.34
CA ILE A 76 -6.58 -11.25 13.19
C ILE A 76 -7.24 -12.56 12.75
N ASP A 77 -6.55 -13.69 12.82
CA ASP A 77 -7.13 -15.02 12.53
C ASP A 77 -8.26 -15.35 13.50
N VAL A 78 -8.10 -14.98 14.77
CA VAL A 78 -9.14 -15.18 15.80
C VAL A 78 -10.37 -14.32 15.52
N VAL A 79 -10.18 -13.07 15.11
CA VAL A 79 -11.28 -12.16 14.75
C VAL A 79 -11.96 -12.64 13.47
N ALA A 80 -11.22 -13.00 12.44
CA ALA A 80 -11.75 -13.49 11.17
C ALA A 80 -12.57 -14.78 11.34
N ASN A 81 -12.08 -15.74 12.13
CA ASN A 81 -12.83 -16.97 12.44
C ASN A 81 -14.09 -16.71 13.26
N LYS A 82 -14.08 -15.73 14.18
CA LYS A 82 -15.27 -15.34 14.95
C LYS A 82 -16.32 -14.59 14.12
N LEU A 83 -15.87 -13.81 13.13
CA LEU A 83 -16.75 -13.02 12.25
C LEU A 83 -17.14 -13.78 10.98
N ALA A 84 -16.69 -15.02 10.80
CA ALA A 84 -17.04 -15.84 9.65
C ALA A 84 -18.58 -16.01 9.58
N PRO A 85 -19.23 -15.56 8.49
CA PRO A 85 -20.68 -15.63 8.37
C PRO A 85 -21.16 -17.07 8.20
N GLY A 86 -22.25 -17.44 8.88
CA GLY A 86 -22.93 -18.72 8.67
C GLY A 86 -23.51 -18.83 7.26
N ALA A 87 -23.20 -19.93 6.57
CA ALA A 87 -23.62 -20.19 5.19
C ALA A 87 -25.16 -20.24 5.07
N THR A 88 -25.75 -19.17 4.54
CA THR A 88 -27.21 -19.07 4.33
C THR A 88 -27.59 -18.58 2.93
N SER A 89 -26.75 -17.81 2.24
CA SER A 89 -26.97 -17.38 0.84
C SER A 89 -25.67 -16.87 0.20
N PRO A 90 -25.35 -17.23 -1.07
CA PRO A 90 -24.09 -16.84 -1.73
C PRO A 90 -23.85 -15.33 -1.74
N THR A 91 -24.88 -14.53 -2.03
CA THR A 91 -24.79 -13.07 -2.11
C THR A 91 -24.52 -12.45 -0.74
N LYS A 92 -25.13 -13.01 0.32
CA LYS A 92 -24.91 -12.55 1.70
C LYS A 92 -23.52 -12.92 2.20
N THR A 93 -23.02 -14.11 1.85
CA THR A 93 -21.66 -14.56 2.18
C THR A 93 -20.61 -13.67 1.51
N ILE A 94 -20.77 -13.36 0.22
CA ILE A 94 -19.87 -12.45 -0.50
C ILE A 94 -19.90 -11.05 0.13
N ALA A 95 -21.09 -10.51 0.41
CA ALA A 95 -21.23 -9.20 1.05
C ALA A 95 -20.58 -9.15 2.45
N ALA A 96 -20.78 -10.19 3.27
CA ALA A 96 -20.19 -10.29 4.60
C ALA A 96 -18.66 -10.46 4.55
N LEU A 97 -18.14 -11.31 3.64
CA LEU A 97 -16.69 -11.46 3.43
C LEU A 97 -16.05 -10.15 2.95
N THR A 98 -16.73 -9.42 2.07
CA THR A 98 -16.25 -8.13 1.55
C THR A 98 -16.24 -7.06 2.65
N ALA A 99 -17.29 -7.01 3.48
CA ALA A 99 -17.35 -6.11 4.62
C ALA A 99 -16.27 -6.44 5.67
N LEU A 100 -16.04 -7.73 5.93
CA LEU A 100 -14.96 -8.18 6.80
C LEU A 100 -13.60 -7.81 6.21
N ALA A 101 -13.39 -8.03 4.91
CA ALA A 101 -12.17 -7.61 4.20
C ALA A 101 -11.92 -6.12 4.32
N ALA A 102 -12.92 -5.29 4.07
CA ALA A 102 -12.81 -3.84 4.17
C ALA A 102 -12.45 -3.38 5.60
N LEU A 103 -13.09 -3.97 6.62
CA LEU A 103 -12.76 -3.71 8.01
C LEU A 103 -11.33 -4.13 8.35
N MET A 104 -10.90 -5.31 7.91
CA MET A 104 -9.53 -5.80 8.16
C MET A 104 -8.48 -4.95 7.43
N SER A 105 -8.74 -4.56 6.18
CA SER A 105 -7.86 -3.72 5.33
C SER A 105 -7.71 -2.28 5.85
N ALA A 106 -8.60 -1.82 6.73
CA ALA A 106 -8.44 -0.54 7.41
C ALA A 106 -7.31 -0.56 8.46
N PHE A 107 -7.02 -1.74 9.03
CA PHE A 107 -5.97 -1.93 10.05
C PHE A 107 -4.75 -2.67 9.52
N MET A 108 -4.87 -3.34 8.37
CA MET A 108 -3.80 -4.12 7.74
C MET A 108 -3.56 -3.69 6.29
N ASN A 109 -2.34 -3.92 5.79
CA ASN A 109 -2.07 -3.81 4.36
C ASN A 109 -2.97 -4.80 3.57
N ASN A 110 -3.46 -4.37 2.41
CA ASN A 110 -4.32 -5.12 1.49
C ASN A 110 -3.86 -6.56 1.24
N VAL A 111 -2.53 -6.79 1.16
CA VAL A 111 -1.95 -8.14 0.95
C VAL A 111 -2.20 -9.06 2.16
N GLY A 112 -2.04 -8.53 3.38
CA GLY A 112 -2.28 -9.31 4.60
C GLY A 112 -3.76 -9.66 4.76
N ALA A 113 -4.65 -8.69 4.50
CA ALA A 113 -6.09 -8.95 4.57
C ALA A 113 -6.54 -10.03 3.57
N MET A 114 -6.01 -9.98 2.34
CA MET A 114 -6.23 -11.01 1.33
C MET A 114 -5.75 -12.40 1.79
N ALA A 115 -4.53 -12.49 2.32
CA ALA A 115 -3.93 -13.77 2.74
C ALA A 115 -4.75 -14.50 3.81
N LEU A 116 -5.37 -13.74 4.73
CA LEU A 116 -6.19 -14.30 5.80
C LEU A 116 -7.59 -14.72 5.34
N LEU A 117 -8.17 -13.95 4.41
CA LEU A 117 -9.54 -14.18 3.96
C LEU A 117 -9.65 -15.19 2.82
N MET A 118 -8.57 -15.41 2.06
CA MET A 118 -8.54 -16.40 0.99
C MET A 118 -8.90 -17.83 1.44
N PRO A 119 -8.31 -18.40 2.51
CA PRO A 119 -8.69 -19.74 2.97
C PRO A 119 -10.14 -19.80 3.47
N VAL A 120 -10.64 -18.73 4.10
CA VAL A 120 -12.03 -18.63 4.57
C VAL A 120 -13.00 -18.58 3.39
N ALA A 121 -12.68 -17.80 2.36
CA ALA A 121 -13.48 -17.71 1.14
C ALA A 121 -13.54 -19.05 0.38
N ILE A 122 -12.42 -19.78 0.31
CA ILE A 122 -12.37 -21.12 -0.32
C ILE A 122 -13.24 -22.11 0.47
N GLN A 123 -13.15 -22.13 1.80
CA GLN A 123 -14.00 -23.02 2.62
C GLN A 123 -15.49 -22.73 2.44
N LEU A 124 -15.89 -21.47 2.44
CA LEU A 124 -17.28 -21.06 2.26
C LEU A 124 -17.81 -21.31 0.84
N ALA A 125 -16.93 -21.37 -0.17
CA ALA A 125 -17.31 -21.71 -1.54
C ALA A 125 -17.51 -23.23 -1.74
N THR A 126 -16.93 -24.06 -0.88
CA THR A 126 -17.05 -25.52 -0.93
C THR A 126 -18.26 -26.08 -0.16
N VAL A 127 -19.00 -25.24 0.57
CA VAL A 127 -20.22 -25.58 1.33
C VAL A 127 -21.46 -25.09 0.58
#